data_AF-A0A081S3F0-F1
#
_entry.id   AF-A0A081S3F0-F1
#
_cell.length_a   1.000
_cell.length_b   1.000
_cell.length_c   1.000
_cell.angle_alpha   90.00
_cell.angle_beta   90.00
_cell.angle_gamma   90.00
#
_symmetry.space_group_name_H-M   'P 1'
#
loop_
_entity.id
_entity.type
_entity.pdbx_description
1 polymer ?
#
loop_
_entity_poly.entity_id
_entity_poly.type
_entity_poly.pdbx_seq_one_letter_code
_entity_poly.pdbx_strand_id
1 'polypeptide(L)' 'GQASAVATAISRALTGWTKSKKDPKDHPFPKSTREDLRKRITDYDKYLISGDARRKEPKKFGGPGARRRKQKSYR' A
#
# COMPACT_ATOMS: atom_id res chain seq x y z
N GLY A 1 7.97 -7.18 -4.12
CA GLY A 1 7.53 -5.84 -4.56
C GLY A 1 6.41 -5.94 -5.58
N GLN A 2 6.68 -6.51 -6.75
CA GLN A 2 5.72 -6.57 -7.86
C GLN A 2 4.47 -7.42 -7.56
N ALA A 3 4.62 -8.63 -7.01
CA ALA A 3 3.48 -9.50 -6.69
C ALA A 3 2.47 -8.84 -5.73
N SER A 4 2.96 -8.21 -4.65
CA SER A 4 2.10 -7.47 -3.71
C SER A 4 1.44 -6.25 -4.36
N ALA A 5 2.12 -5.58 -5.29
CA ALA A 5 1.53 -4.48 -6.05
C ALA A 5 0.41 -4.96 -6.98
N VAL A 6 0.60 -6.10 -7.66
CA VAL A 6 -0.42 -6.73 -8.50
C VAL A 6 -1.63 -7.17 -7.67
N ALA A 7 -1.40 -7.82 -6.52
CA ALA A 7 -2.48 -8.22 -5.62
C ALA A 7 -3.30 -7.01 -5.14
N THR A 8 -2.62 -5.93 -4.73
CA THR A 8 -3.28 -4.68 -4.34
C THR A 8 -4.08 -4.07 -5.50
N ALA A 9 -3.55 -4.13 -6.73
CA ALA A 9 -4.23 -3.63 -7.93
C ALA A 9 -5.50 -4.42 -8.25
N ILE A 10 -5.44 -5.75 -8.20
CA ILE A 10 -6.59 -6.63 -8.42
C ILE A 10 -7.66 -6.39 -7.35
N SER A 11 -7.28 -6.34 -6.07
CA SER A 11 -8.22 -6.07 -4.97
C SER A 11 -8.90 -4.71 -5.08
N ARG A 12 -8.17 -3.68 -5.51
CA ARG A 12 -8.73 -2.35 -5.76
C ARG A 12 -9.67 -2.34 -6.97
N ALA A 13 -9.33 -3.07 -8.04
CA ALA A 13 -10.18 -3.21 -9.22
C ALA A 13 -11.52 -3.89 -8.87
N LEU A 14 -11.48 -5.01 -8.13
CA LEU A 14 -12.68 -5.75 -7.74
C LEU A 14 -13.63 -4.96 -6.83
N THR A 15 -13.08 -4.12 -5.95
CA THR A 15 -13.86 -3.29 -5.02
C THR A 15 -14.29 -1.95 -5.60
N GLY A 16 -13.86 -1.62 -6.83
CA GLY A 16 -14.06 -0.31 -7.43
C GLY A 16 -13.38 0.84 -6.68
N TRP A 17 -12.27 0.54 -5.98
CA TRP A 17 -11.54 1.54 -5.20
C TRP A 17 -10.80 2.52 -6.14
N THR A 18 -11.04 3.82 -5.97
CA THR A 18 -10.33 4.87 -6.69
C THR A 18 -9.72 5.88 -5.72
N LYS A 19 -8.78 6.70 -6.20
CA LYS A 19 -8.25 7.83 -5.41
C LYS A 19 -9.31 8.91 -5.15
N SER A 20 -10.37 8.94 -5.96
CA SER A 20 -11.49 9.85 -5.78
C SER A 20 -12.53 9.23 -4.84
N LYS A 21 -13.25 10.07 -4.08
CA LYS A 21 -14.37 9.59 -3.24
C LYS A 21 -15.59 9.14 -4.07
N LYS A 22 -15.56 9.31 -5.39
CA LYS A 22 -16.66 8.95 -6.28
C LYS A 22 -16.60 7.46 -6.61
N ASP A 23 -17.75 6.82 -6.56
CA ASP A 23 -17.93 5.48 -7.11
C ASP A 23 -17.63 5.50 -8.62
N PRO A 24 -16.95 4.47 -9.16
CA PRO A 24 -16.82 4.31 -10.61
C PRO A 24 -18.20 4.31 -11.26
N LYS A 25 -18.38 5.10 -12.32
CA LYS A 25 -19.63 5.12 -13.12
C LYS A 25 -19.87 3.77 -13.79
N ASP A 26 -18.82 3.20 -14.35
CA ASP A 26 -18.86 1.92 -15.05
C ASP A 26 -18.06 0.88 -14.25
N HIS A 27 -18.75 -0.14 -13.75
CA HIS A 27 -18.14 -1.26 -13.04
C HIS A 27 -18.93 -2.55 -13.32
N PRO A 28 -18.27 -3.70 -13.58
CA PRO A 28 -18.96 -4.93 -13.95
C PRO A 28 -19.83 -5.52 -12.83
N PHE A 29 -19.52 -5.23 -11.57
CA PHE A 29 -20.29 -5.69 -10.41
C PHE A 29 -21.18 -4.60 -9.78
N PRO A 30 -22.38 -4.98 -9.29
CA PRO A 30 -23.24 -4.07 -8.55
C PRO A 30 -22.62 -3.67 -7.21
N LYS A 31 -23.13 -2.58 -6.62
CA LYS A 31 -22.59 -1.99 -5.38
C LYS A 31 -22.60 -2.96 -4.19
N SER A 32 -23.67 -3.74 -4.01
CA SER A 32 -23.79 -4.73 -2.92
C SER A 32 -22.66 -5.75 -2.96
N THR A 33 -22.40 -6.35 -4.14
CA THR A 33 -21.32 -7.32 -4.32
C THR A 33 -19.95 -6.70 -4.05
N ARG A 34 -19.70 -5.46 -4.46
CA ARG A 34 -18.44 -4.76 -4.15
C ARG A 34 -18.24 -4.52 -2.66
N GLU A 35 -19.31 -4.19 -1.93
CA GLU A 35 -19.26 -3.99 -0.48
C GLU A 35 -18.96 -5.30 0.25
N ASP A 36 -19.57 -6.41 -0.18
CA ASP A 36 -19.29 -7.73 0.38
C ASP A 36 -17.86 -8.18 0.08
N LEU A 37 -17.37 -7.98 -1.15
CA LEU A 37 -15.98 -8.23 -1.52
C LEU A 37 -15.02 -7.39 -0.68
N ARG A 38 -15.34 -6.11 -0.45
CA ARG A 38 -14.53 -5.20 0.35
C ARG A 38 -14.44 -5.69 1.81
N LYS A 39 -15.53 -6.16 2.40
CA LYS A 39 -15.52 -6.73 3.76
C LYS A 39 -14.62 -7.96 3.81
N ARG A 40 -14.87 -8.95 2.94
CA ARG A 40 -14.09 -10.20 2.89
C ARG A 40 -12.59 -9.96 2.69
N ILE A 41 -12.21 -9.04 1.78
CA ILE A 41 -10.81 -8.69 1.54
C ILE A 41 -10.21 -7.98 2.76
N THR A 42 -10.96 -7.10 3.41
CA THR A 42 -10.47 -6.38 4.61
C THR A 42 -10.27 -7.33 5.79
N ASP A 43 -11.15 -8.31 5.96
CA ASP A 43 -11.07 -9.33 7.00
C ASP A 43 -9.88 -10.27 6.80
N TYR A 44 -9.54 -10.56 5.54
CA TYR A 44 -8.34 -11.33 5.20
C TYR A 44 -7.06 -10.50 5.37
N ASP A 45 -6.95 -9.38 4.65
CA ASP A 45 -5.82 -8.46 4.72
C ASP A 45 -6.21 -7.05 4.28
N LYS A 46 -6.28 -6.14 5.26
CA LYS A 46 -6.53 -4.70 5.07
C LYS A 46 -5.55 -4.04 4.09
N TYR A 47 -4.31 -4.50 4.02
CA TYR A 47 -3.27 -3.87 3.19
C TYR A 47 -3.46 -4.10 1.69
N LEU A 48 -4.28 -5.07 1.29
CA LEU A 48 -4.66 -5.26 -0.11
C LEU A 48 -5.51 -4.11 -0.66
N ILE A 49 -6.13 -3.31 0.22
CA ILE A 49 -6.89 -2.11 -0.19
C ILE A 49 -6.11 -0.84 0.15
N SER A 50 -5.59 -0.71 1.38
CA SER A 50 -4.87 0.51 1.80
C SER A 50 -3.50 0.65 1.12
N GLY A 51 -2.85 -0.47 0.79
CA GLY A 51 -1.46 -0.52 0.37
C GLY A 51 -0.47 -0.35 1.53
N ASP A 52 0.82 -0.48 1.21
CA ASP A 52 1.94 -0.29 2.13
C ASP A 52 2.54 1.13 1.99
N ALA A 53 2.54 1.89 3.09
CA ALA A 53 3.06 3.26 3.13
C ALA A 53 4.59 3.33 3.32
N ARG A 54 5.27 2.21 3.62
CA ARG A 54 6.69 2.21 3.95
C ARG A 54 7.55 2.63 2.76
N ARG A 55 8.51 3.52 3.02
CA ARG A 55 9.51 4.01 2.04
C ARG A 55 10.89 4.02 2.68
N LYS A 56 11.93 3.86 1.85
CA LYS A 56 13.31 3.95 2.33
C LYS A 56 13.57 5.37 2.88
N GLU A 57 14.06 5.44 4.11
CA GLU A 57 14.46 6.71 4.71
C GLU A 57 15.63 7.35 3.93
N PRO A 58 15.63 8.68 3.75
CA PRO A 58 16.73 9.37 3.08
C PRO A 58 18.07 9.24 3.83
N LYS A 59 19.16 9.18 3.08
CA LYS A 59 20.54 9.25 3.57
C LYS A 59 20.77 10.57 4.36
N LYS A 60 21.45 10.50 5.52
CA LYS A 60 21.90 11.68 6.29
C LYS A 60 23.43 11.80 6.25
N PHE A 61 24.02 12.99 6.32
CA PHE A 61 25.49 13.17 6.23
C PHE A 61 26.26 12.44 7.36
N GLY A 62 27.58 12.23 7.27
CA GLY A 62 28.35 11.74 8.44
C GLY A 62 28.21 10.23 8.75
N GLY A 63 27.87 9.42 7.74
CA GLY A 63 27.79 7.97 7.85
C GLY A 63 27.49 7.34 6.49
N PRO A 64 27.34 6.01 6.39
CA PRO A 64 26.97 5.34 5.13
C PRO A 64 25.45 5.23 4.90
N GLY A 65 24.60 5.43 5.90
CA GLY A 65 23.15 5.17 5.79
C GLY A 65 22.25 6.33 6.20
N ALA A 66 20.94 6.06 6.27
CA ALA A 66 19.97 6.96 6.89
C ALA A 66 20.23 7.13 8.39
N ARG A 67 20.60 6.04 9.07
CA ARG A 67 20.79 5.98 10.53
C ARG A 67 22.24 5.76 10.97
N ARG A 68 22.96 4.83 10.34
CA ARG A 68 24.35 4.47 10.71
C ARG A 68 25.30 5.67 10.53
N ARG A 69 26.06 6.01 11.57
CA ARG A 69 27.13 7.01 11.58
C ARG A 69 28.51 6.37 11.46
N LYS A 70 29.54 7.18 11.15
CA LYS A 70 30.94 6.75 11.23
C LYS A 70 31.30 6.48 12.69
N GLN A 71 32.07 5.42 12.95
CA GLN A 71 32.60 5.13 14.28
C GLN A 71 33.66 6.19 14.65
N LYS A 72 33.57 6.76 15.85
CA LYS A 72 34.55 7.71 16.38
C LYS A 72 35.67 6.97 17.13
N SER A 73 36.88 7.48 17.06
CA SER A 73 38.02 7.09 17.92
C SER A 73 38.42 8.27 18.80
N TYR A 74 38.60 8.04 20.10
CA TYR A 74 38.90 9.07 21.12
C TYR A 74 40.35 9.00 21.63
N ARG A 75 41.27 8.53 20.77
CA ARG A 75 42.68 8.50 21.12
C ARG A 75 43.22 9.92 21.27
#